data_AF-A0A3C0T8W5-F1
#
_entry.id   AF-A0A3C0T8W5-F1
#
_cell.length_a   1.000
_cell.length_b   1.000
_cell.length_c   1.000
_cell.angle_alpha   90.00
_cell.angle_beta   90.00
_cell.angle_gamma   90.00
#
_symmetry.space_group_name_H-M   'P 1'
#
loop_
_entity.id
_entity.type
_entity.pdbx_description
1 polymer ?
#
loop_
_entity_poly.entity_id
_entity_poly.type
_entity_poly.pdbx_seq_one_letter_code
_entity_poly.pdbx_strand_id
1 'polypeptide(L)'
;MINDKKTELARMKRLAGALLLLVSTVYLVSSMFEQYSPWVGFVSATAEAAMIGAIADWFAVTALFRHPLGIRIPHTAIIPSRKDAIADQFGTFVQSNFLSEQVISDRIHDMQLGHTIATWLTKPDNAHSIAEQITIGIAGMTHLVNDKDIQRVIEQRVAKGISETSFSPIIGELLCFVTSGKRQQDIIDGAIDIASRLLEDSDTDIRNQVSQETPWWFPNTLDRSI
;
A
#
# COMPACT_ATOMS: atom_id res chain seq x y z
N MET A 1 -27.86 0.34 -25.55
CA MET A 1 -27.40 1.32 -24.54
C MET A 1 -26.93 2.66 -25.11
N ILE A 2 -25.87 2.75 -25.94
CA ILE A 2 -25.41 4.06 -26.50
C ILE A 2 -26.44 4.66 -27.47
N ASN A 3 -27.12 3.82 -28.25
CA ASN A 3 -28.14 4.27 -29.21
C ASN A 3 -29.37 4.86 -28.50
N ASP A 4 -29.73 4.32 -27.33
CA ASP A 4 -30.87 4.77 -26.53
C ASP A 4 -30.65 6.17 -25.94
N LYS A 5 -29.42 6.47 -25.49
CA LYS A 5 -29.09 7.81 -24.97
C LYS A 5 -29.12 8.89 -26.05
N LYS A 6 -28.71 8.56 -27.28
CA LYS A 6 -28.75 9.51 -28.40
C LYS A 6 -30.19 9.83 -28.81
N THR A 7 -31.06 8.83 -28.85
CA THR A 7 -32.49 9.02 -29.16
C THR A 7 -33.21 9.77 -28.05
N GLU A 8 -32.91 9.47 -26.78
CA GLU A 8 -33.43 10.20 -25.63
C GLU A 8 -33.02 11.68 -25.64
N LEU A 9 -31.75 11.98 -25.89
CA LEU A 9 -31.26 13.35 -26.02
C LEU A 9 -31.94 14.08 -27.18
N ALA A 10 -32.10 13.42 -28.33
CA ALA A 10 -32.78 14.01 -29.48
C ALA A 10 -34.26 14.33 -29.17
N ARG A 11 -34.95 13.44 -28.44
CA ARG A 11 -36.33 13.66 -27.98
C ARG A 11 -36.41 14.84 -27.00
N MET A 12 -35.52 14.92 -26.02
CA MET A 12 -35.47 16.05 -25.08
C MET A 12 -35.21 17.38 -25.78
N LYS A 13 -34.27 17.43 -26.73
CA LYS A 13 -34.00 18.64 -27.53
C LYS A 13 -35.21 19.07 -28.36
N ARG A 14 -35.93 18.12 -28.96
CA ARG A 14 -37.17 18.41 -29.70
C ARG A 14 -38.27 18.92 -28.78
N LEU A 15 -38.44 18.32 -27.60
CA LEU A 15 -39.41 18.78 -26.60
C LEU A 15 -39.09 20.19 -26.11
N ALA A 16 -37.84 20.46 -25.74
CA ALA A 16 -37.40 21.78 -25.31
C ALA A 16 -37.60 22.84 -26.41
N GLY A 17 -37.25 22.51 -27.66
CA GLY A 17 -37.49 23.40 -28.81
C GLY A 17 -38.99 23.61 -29.10
N ALA A 18 -39.81 22.57 -28.97
CA ALA A 18 -41.26 22.66 -29.14
C ALA A 18 -41.92 23.51 -28.05
N LEU A 19 -41.49 23.37 -26.80
CA LEU A 19 -41.95 24.20 -25.68
C LEU A 19 -41.55 25.67 -25.87
N LEU A 20 -40.31 25.93 -26.29
CA LEU A 20 -39.85 27.28 -26.60
C LEU A 20 -40.67 27.91 -27.73
N LEU A 21 -40.92 27.16 -28.81
CA LEU A 21 -41.77 27.61 -29.91
C LEU A 21 -43.21 27.87 -29.47
N LEU A 22 -43.76 27.00 -28.63
CA LEU A 22 -45.11 27.15 -28.08
C LEU A 22 -45.20 28.46 -27.27
N VAL A 23 -44.30 28.66 -26.31
CA VAL A 23 -44.29 29.87 -25.47
C VAL A 23 -44.07 31.13 -26.30
N SER A 24 -43.17 31.08 -27.29
CA SER A 24 -42.94 32.19 -28.23
C SER A 24 -44.19 32.50 -29.05
N THR A 25 -44.93 31.47 -29.48
CA THR A 25 -46.19 31.64 -30.23
C THR A 25 -47.28 32.22 -29.33
N VAL A 26 -47.40 31.75 -28.09
CA VAL A 26 -48.34 32.29 -27.10
C VAL A 26 -48.04 33.76 -26.82
N TYR A 27 -46.76 34.14 -26.66
CA TYR A 27 -46.35 35.53 -26.51
C TYR A 27 -46.74 36.38 -27.73
N LEU A 28 -46.40 35.95 -28.95
CA LEU A 28 -46.74 36.67 -30.17
C LEU A 28 -48.25 36.89 -30.31
N VAL A 29 -49.05 35.83 -30.13
CA VAL A 29 -50.51 35.92 -30.23
C VAL A 29 -51.07 36.82 -29.12
N SER A 30 -50.69 36.60 -27.86
CA SER A 30 -51.21 37.40 -26.74
C SER A 30 -50.83 38.88 -26.85
N SER A 31 -49.60 39.20 -27.28
CA SER A 31 -49.17 40.59 -27.49
C SER A 31 -50.00 41.33 -28.55
N MET A 32 -50.48 40.63 -29.59
CA MET A 32 -51.34 41.24 -30.62
C MET A 32 -52.76 41.54 -30.11
N PHE A 33 -53.24 40.80 -29.10
CA PHE A 33 -54.60 40.96 -28.55
C PHE A 33 -54.63 41.69 -27.19
N GLU A 34 -53.49 42.22 -26.74
CA GLU A 34 -53.35 42.86 -25.43
C GLU A 34 -54.31 44.05 -25.23
N GLN A 35 -54.68 44.73 -26.32
CA GLN A 35 -55.60 45.87 -26.32
C GLN A 35 -57.07 45.50 -26.03
N TYR A 36 -57.45 44.22 -26.14
CA TYR A 36 -58.84 43.79 -26.01
C TYR A 36 -59.23 43.41 -24.58
N SER A 37 -58.27 43.00 -23.73
CA SER A 37 -58.59 42.65 -22.34
C SER A 37 -57.37 42.64 -21.41
N PRO A 38 -57.48 43.22 -20.19
CA PRO A 38 -56.36 43.26 -19.23
C PRO A 38 -55.78 41.90 -18.85
N TRP A 39 -56.57 40.83 -18.88
CA TRP A 39 -56.09 39.47 -18.56
C TRP A 39 -55.11 38.93 -19.61
N VAL A 40 -55.21 39.39 -20.86
CA VAL A 40 -54.30 39.01 -21.94
C VAL A 40 -52.89 39.56 -21.70
N GLY A 41 -52.78 40.75 -21.10
CA GLY A 41 -51.50 41.33 -20.70
C GLY A 41 -50.74 40.47 -19.69
N PHE A 42 -51.44 39.87 -18.70
CA PHE A 42 -50.79 38.94 -17.77
C PHE A 42 -50.26 37.66 -18.46
N VAL A 43 -51.00 37.16 -19.46
CA VAL A 43 -50.57 36.01 -20.27
C VAL A 43 -49.35 36.38 -21.12
N SER A 44 -49.38 37.56 -21.75
CA SER A 44 -48.27 38.11 -22.54
C SER A 44 -47.00 38.23 -21.69
N ALA A 45 -47.08 38.91 -20.54
CA ALA A 45 -45.93 39.09 -19.65
C ALA A 45 -45.37 37.76 -19.12
N THR A 46 -46.25 36.80 -18.81
CA THR A 46 -45.81 35.45 -18.36
C THR A 46 -45.12 34.69 -19.48
N ALA A 47 -45.67 34.75 -20.70
CA ALA A 47 -45.08 34.11 -21.87
C ALA A 47 -43.74 34.76 -22.26
N GLU A 48 -43.64 36.09 -22.17
CA GLU A 48 -42.40 36.84 -22.38
C GLU A 48 -41.31 36.40 -21.39
N ALA A 49 -41.63 36.39 -20.10
CA ALA A 49 -40.71 35.97 -19.05
C ALA A 49 -40.26 34.51 -19.25
N ALA A 50 -41.17 33.61 -19.61
CA ALA A 50 -40.85 32.21 -19.88
C ALA A 50 -39.96 32.05 -21.13
N MET A 51 -40.22 32.81 -22.20
CA MET A 51 -39.41 32.80 -23.43
C MET A 51 -37.98 33.29 -23.15
N ILE A 52 -37.85 34.44 -22.50
CA ILE A 52 -36.54 35.03 -22.16
C ILE A 52 -35.78 34.09 -21.20
N GLY A 53 -36.45 33.54 -20.20
CA GLY A 53 -35.86 32.58 -19.26
C GLY A 53 -35.31 31.34 -19.95
N ALA A 54 -36.05 30.77 -20.91
CA ALA A 54 -35.60 29.61 -21.67
C ALA A 54 -34.38 29.93 -22.58
N ILE A 55 -34.34 31.13 -23.17
CA ILE A 55 -33.17 31.59 -23.95
C ILE A 55 -31.95 31.79 -23.04
N ALA A 56 -32.15 32.36 -21.85
CA ALA A 56 -31.09 32.58 -20.87
C ALA A 56 -30.49 31.26 -20.36
N ASP A 57 -31.31 30.26 -20.07
CA ASP A 57 -30.84 28.93 -19.67
C ASP A 57 -30.00 28.27 -20.78
N TRP A 58 -30.48 28.33 -22.03
CA TRP A 58 -29.71 27.85 -23.18
C TRP A 58 -28.35 28.56 -23.29
N PHE A 59 -28.33 29.88 -23.11
CA PHE A 59 -27.11 30.66 -23.13
C PHE A 59 -26.17 30.27 -21.98
N ALA A 60 -26.67 30.10 -20.75
CA ALA A 60 -25.88 29.76 -19.58
C ALA A 60 -25.19 28.40 -19.73
N VAL A 61 -25.94 27.36 -20.10
CA VAL A 61 -25.40 26.02 -20.34
C VAL A 61 -24.39 26.05 -21.50
N THR A 62 -24.73 26.75 -22.59
CA THR A 62 -23.80 26.86 -23.72
C THR A 62 -22.53 27.59 -23.32
N ALA A 63 -22.61 28.71 -22.61
CA ALA A 63 -21.47 29.49 -22.14
C ALA A 63 -20.62 28.76 -21.10
N LEU A 64 -21.17 27.77 -20.38
CA LEU A 64 -20.38 26.93 -19.49
C LEU A 64 -19.42 26.02 -20.27
N PHE A 65 -19.89 25.45 -21.39
CA PHE A 65 -19.14 24.42 -22.14
C PHE A 65 -18.51 24.89 -23.47
N ARG A 66 -19.05 25.93 -24.10
CA ARG A 66 -18.75 26.37 -25.47
C ARG A 66 -18.97 27.89 -25.62
N HIS A 67 -18.67 28.41 -26.80
CA HIS A 67 -18.98 29.78 -27.17
C HIS A 67 -20.40 29.85 -27.77
N PRO A 68 -21.34 30.61 -27.18
CA PRO A 68 -22.67 30.79 -27.76
C PRO A 68 -22.56 31.43 -29.15
N LEU A 69 -23.37 30.94 -30.10
CA LEU A 69 -23.36 31.38 -31.52
C LEU A 69 -22.00 31.26 -32.24
N GLY A 70 -21.00 30.57 -31.67
CA GLY A 70 -19.66 30.46 -32.23
C GLY A 70 -18.79 31.71 -32.08
N ILE A 71 -19.29 32.74 -31.39
CA ILE A 71 -18.58 34.01 -31.17
C ILE A 71 -17.80 33.92 -29.86
N ARG A 72 -16.50 34.22 -29.90
CA ARG A 72 -15.63 34.23 -28.71
C ARG A 72 -15.90 35.45 -27.82
N ILE A 73 -17.03 35.43 -27.13
CA ILE A 73 -17.37 36.45 -26.13
C ILE A 73 -16.46 36.24 -24.90
N PRO A 74 -15.83 37.30 -24.36
CA PRO A 74 -15.04 37.19 -23.13
C PRO A 74 -15.88 36.56 -22.01
N HIS A 75 -15.26 35.70 -21.19
CA HIS A 75 -15.88 35.02 -20.05
C HIS A 75 -16.95 33.96 -20.40
N THR A 76 -16.97 33.46 -21.65
CA THR A 76 -17.72 32.25 -22.05
C THR A 76 -16.77 31.06 -22.23
N ALA A 77 -17.31 29.86 -22.43
CA ALA A 77 -16.59 28.59 -22.34
C ALA A 77 -15.83 28.44 -21.01
N ILE A 78 -16.53 28.68 -19.89
CA ILE A 78 -15.93 28.74 -18.54
C ILE A 78 -15.18 27.45 -18.21
N ILE A 79 -15.79 26.28 -18.42
CA ILE A 79 -15.16 24.98 -18.10
C ILE A 79 -13.90 24.75 -18.96
N PRO A 80 -13.94 24.85 -20.30
CA PRO A 80 -12.72 24.75 -21.10
C PRO A 80 -11.63 25.74 -20.70
N SER A 81 -12.00 26.99 -20.37
CA SER A 81 -11.04 28.05 -20.02
C SER A 81 -10.37 27.85 -18.66
N ARG A 82 -11.01 27.14 -17.72
CA ARG A 82 -10.52 26.88 -16.36
C ARG A 82 -10.25 25.40 -16.09
N LYS A 83 -10.06 24.61 -17.15
CA LYS A 83 -9.89 23.15 -17.04
C LYS A 83 -8.75 22.77 -16.09
N ASP A 84 -7.62 23.47 -16.17
CA ASP A 84 -6.44 23.15 -15.35
C ASP A 84 -6.70 23.43 -13.86
N ALA A 85 -7.27 24.60 -13.55
CA ALA A 85 -7.66 24.93 -12.17
C ALA A 85 -8.69 23.95 -11.59
N ILE A 86 -9.66 23.51 -12.40
CA ILE A 86 -10.63 22.48 -12.00
C ILE A 86 -9.93 21.13 -11.76
N ALA A 87 -8.97 20.76 -12.63
CA ALA A 87 -8.23 19.52 -12.50
C ALA A 87 -7.37 19.49 -11.23
N ASP A 88 -6.69 20.59 -10.90
CA ASP A 88 -5.89 20.70 -9.67
C ASP A 88 -6.76 20.53 -8.42
N GLN A 89 -7.88 21.27 -8.36
CA GLN A 89 -8.83 21.16 -7.25
C GLN A 89 -9.42 19.75 -7.12
N PHE A 90 -9.78 19.13 -8.25
CA PHE A 90 -10.29 17.77 -8.27
C PHE A 90 -9.21 16.76 -7.85
N GLY A 91 -7.95 16.97 -8.23
CA GLY A 91 -6.81 16.18 -7.80
C GLY A 91 -6.62 16.23 -6.29
N THR A 92 -6.62 17.43 -5.69
CA THR A 92 -6.55 17.60 -4.24
C THR A 92 -7.73 16.95 -3.52
N PHE A 93 -8.94 17.04 -4.09
CA PHE A 93 -10.12 16.39 -3.54
C PHE A 93 -9.98 14.86 -3.56
N VAL A 94 -9.56 14.28 -4.68
CA VAL A 94 -9.35 12.83 -4.80
C VAL A 94 -8.25 12.37 -3.84
N GLN A 95 -7.16 13.13 -3.74
CA GLN A 95 -6.06 12.83 -2.83
C GLN A 95 -6.54 12.80 -1.37
N SER A 96 -7.26 13.84 -0.93
CA SER A 96 -7.69 13.96 0.46
C SER A 96 -8.80 13.00 0.85
N ASN A 97 -9.69 12.64 -0.07
CA ASN A 97 -10.87 11.80 0.24
C ASN A 97 -10.65 10.31 -0.07
N PHE A 98 -9.84 9.96 -1.07
CA PHE A 98 -9.68 8.58 -1.54
C PHE A 98 -8.26 8.04 -1.39
N LEU A 99 -7.24 8.90 -1.31
CA LEU A 99 -5.84 8.51 -1.17
C LEU A 99 -5.25 9.01 0.16
N SER A 100 -6.09 9.25 1.16
CA SER A 100 -5.58 9.58 2.48
C SER A 100 -4.88 8.36 3.08
N GLU A 101 -3.83 8.60 3.86
CA GLU A 101 -3.08 7.55 4.54
C GLU A 101 -4.01 6.62 5.34
N GLN A 102 -5.02 7.19 5.99
CA GLN A 102 -6.06 6.45 6.71
C GLN A 102 -6.84 5.51 5.77
N VAL A 103 -7.39 6.01 4.66
CA VAL A 103 -8.18 5.20 3.71
C VAL A 103 -7.33 4.12 3.06
N ILE A 104 -6.07 4.41 2.75
CA ILE A 104 -5.12 3.44 2.20
C ILE A 104 -4.78 2.38 3.24
N SER A 105 -4.48 2.78 4.48
CA SER A 105 -4.16 1.88 5.58
C SER A 105 -5.33 0.94 5.89
N ASP A 106 -6.54 1.48 6.01
CA ASP A 106 -7.75 0.71 6.26
C ASP A 106 -7.99 -0.30 5.13
N ARG A 107 -7.83 0.13 3.88
CA ARG A 107 -7.99 -0.76 2.72
C ARG A 107 -6.93 -1.86 2.65
N ILE A 108 -5.68 -1.55 2.99
CA ILE A 108 -4.59 -2.55 3.08
C ILE A 108 -4.89 -3.55 4.20
N HIS A 109 -5.40 -3.07 5.34
CA HIS A 109 -5.77 -3.93 6.45
C HIS A 109 -6.90 -4.89 6.07
N ASP A 110 -7.93 -4.39 5.39
CA ASP A 110 -9.07 -5.19 4.89
C ASP A 110 -8.64 -6.25 3.88
N MET A 111 -7.61 -6.00 3.08
CA MET A 111 -7.12 -6.94 2.08
C MET A 111 -6.38 -8.15 2.66
N GLN A 112 -6.16 -8.21 3.97
CA GLN A 112 -5.48 -9.33 4.67
C GLN A 112 -4.22 -9.81 3.93
N LEU A 113 -3.44 -8.88 3.37
CA LEU A 113 -2.28 -9.22 2.53
C LEU A 113 -1.26 -10.06 3.30
N GLY A 114 -1.08 -9.79 4.60
CA GLY A 114 -0.25 -10.61 5.47
C GLY A 114 -0.73 -12.05 5.58
N HIS A 115 -2.05 -12.29 5.67
CA HIS A 115 -2.59 -13.65 5.66
C HIS A 115 -2.38 -14.32 4.30
N THR A 116 -2.64 -13.61 3.20
CA THR A 116 -2.44 -14.13 1.84
C THR A 116 -0.98 -14.53 1.60
N ILE A 117 -0.03 -13.68 2.01
CA ILE A 117 1.40 -13.94 1.92
C ILE A 117 1.79 -15.10 2.83
N ALA A 118 1.33 -15.13 4.08
CA ALA A 118 1.62 -16.21 5.01
C ALA A 118 1.08 -17.56 4.51
N THR A 119 -0.14 -17.60 3.96
CA THR A 119 -0.74 -18.79 3.33
C THR A 119 0.02 -19.21 2.08
N TRP A 120 0.53 -18.25 1.31
CA TRP A 120 1.34 -18.54 0.13
C TRP A 120 2.72 -19.11 0.52
N LEU A 121 3.35 -18.58 1.57
CA LEU A 121 4.63 -19.05 2.11
C LEU A 121 4.53 -20.38 2.87
N THR A 122 3.37 -20.74 3.41
CA THR A 122 3.19 -22.06 4.05
C THR A 122 3.09 -23.20 3.04
N LYS A 123 2.96 -22.91 1.74
CA LYS A 123 3.05 -23.93 0.70
C LYS A 123 4.52 -24.38 0.53
N PRO A 124 4.82 -25.68 0.67
CA PRO A 124 6.20 -26.18 0.67
C PRO A 124 6.95 -25.83 -0.62
N ASP A 125 6.30 -25.89 -1.78
CA ASP A 125 6.94 -25.54 -3.08
C ASP A 125 7.38 -24.07 -3.14
N ASN A 126 6.58 -23.15 -2.59
CA ASN A 126 6.86 -21.71 -2.59
C ASN A 126 7.95 -21.35 -1.58
N ALA A 127 7.86 -21.93 -0.37
CA ALA A 127 8.87 -21.75 0.67
C ALA A 127 10.25 -22.22 0.19
N HIS A 128 10.30 -23.38 -0.48
CA HIS A 128 11.54 -23.94 -1.02
C HIS A 128 12.12 -23.05 -2.12
N SER A 129 11.28 -22.58 -3.06
CA SER A 129 11.71 -21.68 -4.14
C SER A 129 12.29 -20.36 -3.62
N ILE A 130 11.70 -19.78 -2.57
CA ILE A 130 12.24 -18.56 -1.93
C ILE A 130 13.52 -18.86 -1.16
N ALA A 131 13.56 -19.95 -0.39
CA ALA A 131 14.76 -20.32 0.36
C ALA A 131 15.95 -20.57 -0.57
N GLU A 132 15.72 -21.21 -1.72
CA GLU A 132 16.73 -21.44 -2.74
C GLU A 132 17.24 -20.12 -3.34
N GLN A 133 16.34 -19.19 -3.69
CA GLN A 133 16.73 -17.87 -4.20
C GLN A 133 17.50 -17.03 -3.18
N ILE A 134 17.09 -17.06 -1.91
CA ILE A 134 17.80 -16.39 -0.81
C ILE A 134 19.19 -17.02 -0.62
N THR A 135 19.27 -18.34 -0.64
CA THR A 135 20.54 -19.07 -0.46
C THR A 135 21.50 -18.79 -1.61
N ILE A 136 21.01 -18.76 -2.87
CA ILE A 136 21.81 -18.39 -4.05
C ILE A 136 22.26 -16.93 -3.96
N GLY A 137 21.39 -16.02 -3.51
CA GLY A 137 21.73 -14.61 -3.33
C GLY A 137 22.77 -14.38 -2.24
N ILE A 138 22.64 -15.09 -1.10
CA ILE A 138 23.61 -15.04 -0.01
C ILE A 138 24.93 -15.66 -0.46
N ALA A 139 24.92 -16.86 -1.04
CA ALA A 139 26.14 -17.51 -1.55
C ALA A 139 26.85 -16.65 -2.61
N GLY A 140 26.10 -16.00 -3.50
CA GLY A 140 26.63 -15.05 -4.46
C GLY A 140 27.27 -13.82 -3.82
N MET A 141 26.69 -13.31 -2.73
CA MET A 141 27.30 -12.23 -1.93
C MET A 141 28.55 -12.71 -1.18
N THR A 142 28.55 -13.93 -0.61
CA THR A 142 29.72 -14.49 0.08
C THR A 142 30.89 -14.71 -0.87
N HIS A 143 30.64 -15.01 -2.15
CA HIS A 143 31.70 -15.10 -3.17
C HIS A 143 32.24 -13.74 -3.64
N LEU A 144 31.51 -12.64 -3.40
CA LEU A 144 31.91 -11.28 -3.78
C LEU A 144 32.62 -10.54 -2.64
N VAL A 145 32.47 -10.98 -1.39
CA VAL A 145 33.07 -10.35 -0.21
C VAL A 145 34.29 -11.14 0.23
N ASN A 146 35.46 -10.51 0.18
CA ASN A 146 36.73 -11.10 0.60
C ASN A 146 36.75 -11.26 2.13
N ASP A 147 37.14 -12.42 2.67
CA ASP A 147 37.16 -12.70 4.13
C ASP A 147 37.89 -11.62 4.94
N LYS A 148 38.90 -10.98 4.33
CA LYS A 148 39.69 -9.89 4.94
C LYS A 148 38.90 -8.60 5.18
N ASP A 149 37.89 -8.32 4.36
CA ASP A 149 37.05 -7.12 4.49
C ASP A 149 35.98 -7.33 5.56
N ILE A 150 35.45 -8.55 5.69
CA ILE A 150 34.56 -8.95 6.79
C ILE A 150 35.31 -8.86 8.12
N GLN A 151 36.54 -9.40 8.20
CA GLN A 151 37.34 -9.36 9.42
C GLN A 151 37.60 -7.92 9.89
N ARG A 152 37.91 -7.00 8.97
CA ARG A 152 38.12 -5.57 9.30
C ARG A 152 36.85 -4.86 9.73
N VAL A 153 35.72 -5.11 9.07
CA VAL A 153 34.44 -4.48 9.44
C VAL A 153 33.94 -5.01 10.78
N ILE A 154 34.09 -6.31 11.04
CA ILE A 154 33.76 -6.92 12.33
C ILE A 154 34.69 -6.37 13.41
N GLU A 155 36.02 -6.36 13.22
CA GLU A 155 36.94 -5.78 14.21
C GLU A 155 36.60 -4.32 14.51
N GLN A 156 36.38 -3.48 13.50
CA GLN A 156 36.11 -2.05 13.72
C GLN A 156 34.74 -1.80 14.35
N ARG A 157 33.70 -2.59 14.04
CA ARG A 157 32.36 -2.42 14.60
C ARG A 157 32.25 -3.03 16.00
N VAL A 158 32.84 -4.20 16.21
CA VAL A 158 32.84 -4.92 17.50
C VAL A 158 33.76 -4.23 18.48
N ALA A 159 34.99 -3.83 18.11
CA ALA A 159 35.88 -3.11 19.01
C ALA A 159 35.30 -1.75 19.42
N LYS A 160 34.62 -1.04 18.50
CA LYS A 160 33.96 0.23 18.79
C LYS A 160 32.73 0.04 19.68
N GLY A 161 31.89 -0.95 19.39
CA GLY A 161 30.72 -1.28 20.22
C GLY A 161 31.07 -1.76 21.63
N ILE A 162 32.17 -2.52 21.77
CA ILE A 162 32.70 -2.95 23.08
C ILE A 162 33.29 -1.76 23.86
N SER A 163 33.91 -0.78 23.20
CA SER A 163 34.45 0.40 23.88
C SER A 163 33.39 1.40 24.34
N GLU A 164 32.25 1.48 23.63
CA GLU A 164 31.19 2.44 23.89
C GLU A 164 30.14 1.91 24.88
N THR A 165 30.05 0.59 25.08
CA THR A 165 29.13 -0.03 26.05
C THR A 165 29.92 -0.90 27.04
N SER A 166 30.00 -0.45 28.29
CA SER A 166 30.67 -1.22 29.34
C SER A 166 29.82 -2.45 29.68
N PHE A 167 30.19 -3.63 29.16
CA PHE A 167 29.58 -4.93 29.50
C PHE A 167 29.92 -5.39 30.92
N SER A 168 30.83 -4.68 31.59
CA SER A 168 31.32 -4.96 32.94
C SER A 168 30.22 -5.16 34.00
N PRO A 169 29.09 -4.40 34.00
CA PRO A 169 28.01 -4.60 34.97
C PRO A 169 27.26 -5.91 34.74
N ILE A 170 26.97 -6.27 33.48
CA ILE A 170 26.24 -7.49 33.12
C ILE A 170 27.08 -8.73 33.43
N ILE A 171 28.37 -8.68 33.09
CA ILE A 171 29.32 -9.75 33.43
C ILE A 171 29.48 -9.86 34.95
N GLY A 172 29.53 -8.74 35.66
CA GLY A 172 29.57 -8.69 37.12
C GLY A 172 28.31 -9.25 37.77
N GLU A 173 27.14 -8.99 37.20
CA GLU A 173 25.85 -9.49 37.69
C GLU A 173 25.68 -10.99 37.44
N LEU A 174 26.15 -11.49 36.30
CA LEU A 174 26.23 -12.94 36.01
C LEU A 174 27.23 -13.66 36.91
N LEU A 175 28.40 -13.06 37.16
CA LEU A 175 29.38 -13.59 38.12
C LEU A 175 28.81 -13.58 39.53
N CYS A 176 28.15 -12.50 39.97
CA CYS A 176 27.48 -12.45 41.27
C CYS A 176 26.36 -13.49 41.38
N PHE A 177 25.59 -13.72 40.31
CA PHE A 177 24.54 -14.72 40.24
C PHE A 177 25.09 -16.15 40.33
N VAL A 178 26.24 -16.43 39.70
CA VAL A 178 26.91 -17.74 39.76
C VAL A 178 27.62 -17.97 41.10
N THR A 179 28.15 -16.91 41.72
CA THR A 179 28.96 -17.02 42.95
C THR A 179 28.15 -16.90 44.24
N SER A 180 26.91 -16.38 44.18
CA SER A 180 26.05 -16.19 45.35
C SER A 180 25.14 -17.38 45.60
N GLY A 181 25.65 -18.37 46.35
CA GLY A 181 24.85 -19.43 46.97
C GLY A 181 25.30 -20.84 46.63
N LYS A 182 24.82 -21.83 47.40
CA LYS A 182 25.14 -23.28 47.30
C LYS A 182 24.73 -23.96 45.97
N ARG A 183 24.53 -23.19 44.89
CA ARG A 183 24.03 -23.62 43.58
C ARG A 183 25.15 -23.89 42.56
N GLN A 184 26.42 -23.67 42.96
CA GLN A 184 27.58 -23.93 42.12
C GLN A 184 27.74 -25.42 41.77
N GLN A 185 27.32 -26.32 42.68
CA GLN A 185 27.25 -27.76 42.41
C GLN A 185 26.20 -28.07 41.34
N ASP A 186 24.98 -27.53 41.45
CA ASP A 186 23.90 -27.78 40.47
C ASP A 186 24.26 -27.33 39.04
N ILE A 187 24.99 -26.22 38.88
CA ILE A 187 25.40 -25.71 37.56
C ILE A 187 26.55 -26.54 36.98
N ILE A 188 27.53 -26.92 37.81
CA ILE A 188 28.63 -27.79 37.37
C ILE A 188 28.09 -29.17 37.01
N ASP A 189 27.18 -29.72 37.82
CA ASP A 189 26.55 -31.01 37.56
C ASP A 189 25.68 -30.95 36.30
N GLY A 190 24.96 -29.86 36.05
CA GLY A 190 24.22 -29.65 34.80
C GLY A 190 25.13 -29.50 33.58
N ALA A 191 26.28 -28.83 33.71
CA ALA A 191 27.26 -28.72 32.63
C ALA A 191 27.93 -30.07 32.34
N ILE A 192 28.22 -30.86 33.38
CA ILE A 192 28.76 -32.21 33.25
C ILE A 192 27.71 -33.13 32.62
N ASP A 193 26.42 -33.01 32.96
CA ASP A 193 25.33 -33.81 32.37
C ASP A 193 25.08 -33.46 30.90
N ILE A 194 25.24 -32.20 30.52
CA ILE A 194 25.16 -31.78 29.11
C ILE A 194 26.41 -32.25 28.35
N ALA A 195 27.60 -32.14 28.95
CA ALA A 195 28.84 -32.61 28.35
C ALA A 195 28.83 -34.14 28.20
N SER A 196 28.34 -34.88 29.19
CA SER A 196 28.19 -36.34 29.11
C SER A 196 27.17 -36.70 28.04
N ARG A 197 26.00 -36.05 27.98
CA ARG A 197 25.01 -36.30 26.93
C ARG A 197 25.54 -35.99 25.53
N LEU A 198 26.31 -34.92 25.35
CA LEU A 198 26.91 -34.58 24.06
C LEU A 198 28.01 -35.58 23.66
N LEU A 199 28.73 -36.14 24.63
CA LEU A 199 29.71 -37.21 24.42
C LEU A 199 29.03 -38.55 24.14
N GLU A 200 27.90 -38.83 24.78
CA GLU A 200 27.13 -40.07 24.66
C GLU A 200 26.31 -40.11 23.37
N ASP A 201 25.85 -38.95 22.87
CA ASP A 201 25.21 -38.79 21.55
C ASP A 201 26.24 -38.79 20.39
N SER A 202 27.54 -38.67 20.71
CA SER A 202 28.66 -38.75 19.76
C SER A 202 29.43 -40.08 19.80
N ASP A 203 28.95 -41.08 20.56
CA ASP A 203 29.68 -42.35 20.78
C ASP A 203 29.83 -43.19 19.49
N THR A 204 29.04 -42.91 18.45
CA THR A 204 29.18 -43.56 17.14
C THR A 204 30.35 -43.04 16.30
N ASP A 205 30.84 -41.81 16.54
CA ASP A 205 31.93 -41.22 15.75
C ASP A 205 33.30 -41.32 16.43
N ILE A 206 33.35 -41.32 17.78
CA ILE A 206 34.61 -41.45 18.53
C ILE A 206 35.22 -42.85 18.36
N ARG A 207 34.39 -43.90 18.28
CA ARG A 207 34.83 -45.30 18.09
C ARG A 207 35.51 -45.54 16.74
N ASN A 208 35.13 -44.77 15.72
CA ASN A 208 35.73 -44.82 14.37
C ASN A 208 37.02 -44.00 14.27
N GLN A 209 37.18 -42.94 15.07
CA GLN A 209 38.39 -42.09 15.03
C GLN A 209 39.53 -42.68 15.89
N VAL A 210 39.23 -43.31 17.04
CA VAL A 210 40.25 -43.87 17.95
C VAL A 210 40.91 -45.14 17.39
N SER A 211 40.22 -45.88 16.52
CA SER A 211 40.79 -47.05 15.85
C SER A 211 41.80 -46.71 14.74
N GLN A 212 41.87 -45.46 14.27
CA GLN A 212 42.84 -45.02 13.25
C GLN A 212 44.14 -44.46 13.83
N GLU A 213 44.15 -44.00 15.08
CA GLU A 213 45.32 -43.36 15.72
C GLU A 213 45.95 -44.18 16.85
N THR A 214 45.53 -45.44 17.06
CA THR A 214 46.14 -46.29 18.11
C THR A 214 47.46 -46.89 17.63
N PRO A 215 48.62 -46.50 18.21
CA PRO A 215 49.90 -47.09 17.85
C PRO A 215 50.01 -48.52 18.39
N TRP A 216 50.79 -49.36 17.71
CA TRP A 216 50.97 -50.81 17.92
C TRP A 216 51.38 -51.31 19.33
N TRP A 217 51.52 -50.42 20.31
CA TRP A 217 51.99 -50.74 21.67
C TRP A 217 50.95 -50.54 22.78
N PHE A 218 49.68 -50.21 22.47
CA PHE A 218 48.64 -50.03 23.49
C PHE A 218 48.12 -51.40 24.03
N PRO A 219 48.23 -51.69 25.33
CA PRO A 219 47.82 -52.98 25.90
C PRO A 219 46.30 -53.06 26.09
N ASN A 220 45.67 -54.08 25.48
CA ASN A 220 44.24 -54.40 25.55
C ASN A 220 43.81 -54.99 26.90
N THR A 221 44.03 -54.24 27.98
CA THR A 221 43.46 -54.59 29.29
C THR A 221 42.96 -53.33 29.94
N LEU A 222 41.72 -52.96 29.60
CA LEU A 222 40.70 -52.39 30.48
C LEU A 222 39.42 -52.17 29.64
N ASP A 223 38.99 -53.22 28.95
CA ASP A 223 37.61 -53.36 28.50
C ASP A 223 36.91 -54.31 29.48
N ARG A 224 36.58 -53.78 30.65
CA ARG A 224 35.64 -54.36 31.62
C ARG A 224 35.50 -53.41 32.80
N SER A 225 34.61 -52.43 32.65
CA SER A 225 33.49 -52.18 33.56
C SER A 225 33.00 -50.75 33.39
N ILE A 226 31.67 -50.67 33.24
CA ILE A 226 30.80 -49.48 33.12
C ILE A 226 30.56 -49.11 31.66
#